data_AF-A0A5C7MEF1-F1
#
_entry.id   AF-A0A5C7MEF1-F1
#
_cell.length_a   1.000
_cell.length_b   1.000
_cell.length_c   1.000
_cell.angle_alpha   90.00
_cell.angle_beta   90.00
_cell.angle_gamma   90.00
#
_symmetry.space_group_name_H-M   'P 1'
#
loop_
_entity.id
_entity.type
_entity.pdbx_description
1 polymer ?
#
loop_
_entity_poly.entity_id
_entity_poly.type
_entity_poly.pdbx_seq_one_letter_code
_entity_poly.pdbx_strand_id
1 'polypeptide(L)' 'MKALEKINEPYYSDIKEAIYNFADNPRPIGYKKLKGRDGYRFRVADYRIIYDIFDDVLMVNVIDIGHRKDIYE' A
#
# COMPACT_ATOMS: atom_id res chain seq x y z
N MET A 1 -3.67 5.09 11.56
CA MET A 1 -3.80 3.72 10.98
C MET A 1 -2.97 2.78 11.84
N LYS A 2 -3.59 1.83 12.54
CA LYS A 2 -2.89 0.96 13.52
C LYS A 2 -1.71 0.18 12.92
N ALA A 3 -1.73 -0.13 11.63
CA ALA A 3 -0.64 -0.84 10.95
C ALA A 3 0.67 -0.04 10.88
N LEU A 4 0.60 1.29 10.76
CA LEU A 4 1.78 2.16 10.68
C LEU A 4 2.46 2.37 12.04
N GLU A 5 1.74 2.21 13.15
CA GLU A 5 2.23 2.49 14.51
C GLU A 5 3.38 1.58 14.94
N LYS A 6 3.53 0.42 14.30
CA LYS A 6 4.57 -0.58 14.60
C LYS A 6 5.79 -0.51 13.68
N ILE A 7 5.79 0.42 12.72
CA ILE A 7 6.84 0.54 11.71
C ILE A 7 7.82 1.62 12.16
N ASN A 8 9.10 1.26 12.27
CA ASN A 8 10.17 2.20 12.63
C ASN A 8 10.65 3.01 11.42
N GLU A 9 11.27 4.16 11.68
CA GLU A 9 11.95 4.95 10.64
C GLU A 9 13.15 4.19 10.02
N PRO A 10 13.48 4.47 8.74
CA PRO A 10 12.83 5.43 7.82
C PRO A 10 11.55 4.91 7.15
N TYR A 11 11.20 3.64 7.38
CA TYR A 11 10.12 2.97 6.64
C TYR A 11 8.75 3.59 6.91
N TYR A 12 8.52 4.12 8.11
CA TYR A 12 7.28 4.84 8.42
C TYR A 12 7.08 6.01 7.46
N SER A 13 8.09 6.88 7.34
CA SER A 13 8.03 8.06 6.49
C SER A 13 7.89 7.69 5.00
N ASP A 14 8.67 6.72 4.52
CA ASP A 14 8.61 6.26 3.11
C ASP A 14 7.23 5.70 2.74
N ILE A 15 6.63 4.90 3.63
CA ILE A 15 5.31 4.31 3.41
C ILE A 15 4.23 5.40 3.44
N LYS A 16 4.32 6.34 4.39
CA LYS A 16 3.37 7.44 4.51
C LYS A 16 3.37 8.31 3.25
N GLU A 17 4.55 8.64 2.72
CA GLU A 17 4.70 9.38 1.48
C GLU A 17 4.09 8.61 0.29
N ALA A 18 4.38 7.32 0.17
CA ALA A 18 3.80 6.48 -0.88
C ALA A 18 2.26 6.46 -0.83
N ILE A 19 1.66 6.39 0.36
CA ILE A 19 0.20 6.42 0.55
C ILE A 19 -0.38 7.76 0.10
N TYR A 20 0.25 8.89 0.45
CA TYR A 20 -0.24 10.19 0.01
C TYR A 20 -0.16 10.35 -1.51
N ASN A 21 0.91 9.85 -2.13
CA ASN A 21 1.08 9.90 -3.59
C ASN A 21 0.03 9.07 -4.36
N PHE A 22 -0.69 8.14 -3.70
CA PHE A 22 -1.81 7.45 -4.34
C PHE A 22 -2.99 8.37 -4.68
N ALA A 23 -3.13 9.51 -4.00
CA ALA A 23 -4.14 10.51 -4.34
C ALA A 23 -3.90 11.12 -5.72
N ASP A 24 -2.64 11.35 -6.08
CA ASP A 24 -2.25 11.91 -7.37
C ASP A 24 -2.17 10.84 -8.46
N ASN A 25 -1.59 9.69 -8.13
CA ASN A 25 -1.49 8.55 -9.03
C ASN A 25 -1.77 7.23 -8.28
N PRO A 26 -2.99 6.69 -8.34
CA PRO A 26 -3.34 5.45 -7.67
C PRO A 26 -2.67 4.21 -8.29
N ARG A 27 -2.06 4.34 -9.48
CA ARG A 27 -1.37 3.27 -10.21
C ARG A 27 0.10 3.65 -10.48
N PRO A 28 0.91 3.89 -9.43
CA PRO A 28 2.29 4.33 -9.58
C PRO A 28 3.18 3.23 -10.14
N ILE A 29 4.29 3.59 -10.79
CA ILE A 29 5.21 2.62 -11.39
C ILE A 29 5.64 1.56 -10.37
N GLY A 30 5.45 0.28 -10.71
CA GLY A 30 5.77 -0.84 -9.82
C GLY A 30 4.58 -1.41 -9.04
N TYR A 31 3.39 -0.80 -9.14
CA TYR A 31 2.15 -1.44 -8.68
C TYR A 31 1.90 -2.76 -9.41
N LYS A 32 1.30 -3.72 -8.71
CA LYS A 32 0.91 -5.02 -9.30
C LYS A 32 -0.48 -5.40 -8.82
N LYS A 33 -1.34 -5.87 -9.74
CA LYS A 33 -2.62 -6.47 -9.36
C LYS A 33 -2.38 -7.73 -8.52
N LEU A 34 -3.21 -7.94 -7.50
CA LEU A 34 -3.18 -9.17 -6.72
C LEU A 34 -3.64 -10.36 -7.57
N LYS A 35 -3.14 -11.55 -7.22
CA LYS A 35 -3.62 -12.80 -7.81
C LYS A 35 -4.75 -13.35 -6.94
N GLY A 36 -5.85 -13.78 -7.55
CA GLY A 36 -6.95 -14.46 -6.86
C GLY A 36 -7.92 -13.56 -6.10
N ARG A 37 -7.71 -12.24 -6.07
CA ARG A 37 -8.65 -11.24 -5.54
C ARG A 37 -8.44 -9.91 -6.25
N ASP A 38 -9.44 -9.03 -6.16
CA ASP A 38 -9.27 -7.64 -6.54
C ASP A 38 -8.36 -6.90 -5.55
N GLY A 39 -7.91 -5.74 -6.01
CA GLY A 39 -6.91 -4.93 -5.34
C GLY A 39 -5.50 -5.08 -5.92
N TYR A 40 -4.63 -4.25 -5.38
CA TYR A 40 -3.29 -4.03 -5.84
C TYR A 40 -2.31 -4.13 -4.67
N ARG A 41 -1.04 -4.38 -5.02
CA ARG A 41 0.07 -4.24 -4.10
C ARG A 41 1.08 -3.24 -4.65
N PHE A 42 1.63 -2.44 -3.75
CA PHE A 42 2.76 -1.57 -4.00
C PHE A 42 3.89 -1.91 -3.01
N ARG A 43 5.14 -1.83 -3.47
CA ARG A 43 6.31 -2.17 -2.63
C ARG A 43 7.04 -0.89 -2.25
N VAL A 44 7.28 -0.74 -0.95
CA VAL A 44 8.14 0.31 -0.39
C VAL A 44 9.21 -0.37 0.44
N ALA A 45 10.45 -0.36 -0.04
CA ALA A 45 11.57 -1.10 0.54
C ALA A 45 11.21 -2.59 0.84
N ASP A 46 11.13 -2.96 2.11
CA ASP A 46 10.77 -4.31 2.56
C ASP A 46 9.30 -4.47 2.98
N TYR A 47 8.47 -3.45 2.77
CA TYR A 47 7.04 -3.46 3.08
C TYR A 47 6.20 -3.56 1.81
N ARG A 48 4.99 -4.11 1.96
CA ARG A 48 3.95 -4.08 0.93
C ARG A 48 2.75 -3.30 1.46
N ILE A 49 2.19 -2.47 0.60
CA ILE A 49 0.93 -1.77 0.81
C ILE A 49 -0.09 -2.49 -0.05
N ILE A 50 -1.16 -2.97 0.56
CA ILE A 50 -2.29 -3.60 -0.11
C ILE A 50 -3.44 -2.60 -0.15
N TYR A 51 -3.96 -2.34 -1.34
CA TYR A 51 -4.96 -1.28 -1.53
C TYR A 51 -5.90 -1.58 -2.69
N ASP A 52 -7.10 -1.02 -2.61
CA ASP A 52 -8.12 -1.03 -3.67
C ASP A 52 -8.23 0.36 -4.29
N ILE A 53 -8.63 0.39 -5.57
CA ILE A 53 -8.93 1.62 -6.32
C ILE A 53 -10.40 1.53 -6.73
N PHE A 54 -11.18 2.53 -6.33
CA PHE A 54 -12.58 2.69 -6.73
C PHE A 54 -12.69 3.92 -7.63
N ASP A 55 -12.54 3.72 -8.94
CA ASP A 55 -12.49 4.81 -9.92
C ASP A 55 -13.82 5.61 -9.95
N ASP A 56 -14.96 4.96 -9.74
CA ASP A 56 -16.29 5.60 -9.79
C ASP A 56 -16.52 6.66 -8.70
N VAL A 57 -15.79 6.56 -7.59
CA VAL A 57 -15.90 7.46 -6.44
C VAL A 57 -14.56 8.13 -6.09
N LEU A 58 -13.57 8.03 -6.99
CA LEU A 58 -12.23 8.61 -6.85
C LEU A 58 -11.58 8.27 -5.49
N MET A 59 -11.72 7.03 -5.05
CA MET A 59 -11.27 6.59 -3.72
C MET A 59 -10.18 5.52 -3.83
N VAL A 60 -9.11 5.71 -3.06
CA VAL A 60 -8.11 4.68 -2.79
C VAL A 60 -8.28 4.18 -1.35
N ASN A 61 -8.51 2.89 -1.18
CA ASN A 61 -8.66 2.28 0.13
C ASN A 61 -7.43 1.44 0.46
N VAL A 62 -6.60 1.90 1.38
CA VAL A 62 -5.47 1.12 1.88
C VAL A 62 -5.99 0.10 2.89
N ILE A 63 -5.93 -1.17 2.51
CA ILE A 63 -6.46 -2.30 3.28
C ILE A 63 -5.47 -2.73 4.36
N ASP A 64 -4.21 -2.88 3.98
CA ASP A 64 -3.18 -3.43 4.88
C ASP A 64 -1.77 -2.99 4.49
N ILE A 65 -0.88 -2.98 5.48
CA ILE A 65 0.53 -2.66 5.36
C ILE A 65 1.31 -3.65 6.20
N GLY A 66 2.21 -4.41 5.56
CA GLY A 66 2.95 -5.45 6.24
C GLY A 66 4.35 -5.63 5.68
N HIS A 67 5.26 -6.11 6.52
CA HIS A 67 6.60 -6.47 6.09
C HIS A 67 6.52 -7.67 5.12
N ARG A 68 7.46 -7.77 4.19
CA ARG A 68 7.43 -8.73 3.08
C ARG A 68 7.32 -10.20 3.50
N LYS A 69 7.71 -10.50 4.74
CA LYS A 69 7.70 -11.83 5.34
C LYS A 69 6.33 -12.21 5.90
N ASP A 70 5.56 -11.22 6.35
CA ASP A 70 4.40 -11.48 7.22
C ASP A 70 3.07 -11.11 6.56
N ILE A 71 3.08 -10.33 5.46
CA ILE A 71 1.85 -9.82 4.82
C ILE A 71 1.00 -10.87 4.06
N TYR A 72 1.46 -12.12 4.05
CA TYR A 72 0.70 -13.24 3.47
C TYR A 72 0.45 -14.36 4.48
N GLU A 73 0.87 -14.17 5.73
CA GLU A 73 0.50 -15.05 6.85
C GLU A 73 -0.85 -14.66 7.45
#